data_AF-A0AAD4DUA5-F1
#
_entry.id   AF-A0AAD4DUA5-F1
#
_cell.length_a   1.000
_cell.length_b   1.000
_cell.length_c   1.000
_cell.angle_alpha   90.00
_cell.angle_beta   90.00
_cell.angle_gamma   90.00
#
_symmetry.space_group_name_H-M   'P 1'
#
loop_
_entity.id
_entity.type
_entity.pdbx_description
1 polymer ?
#
loop_
_entity_poly.entity_id
_entity_poly.type
_entity_poly.pdbx_seq_one_letter_code
_entity_poly.pdbx_strand_id
1 'polypeptide(L)'
;DKPGFPTYTQYKRIETAYLQSLSPRKRDKALISQCMFDKIWDVLHQPDACSIGTPQFRFWVRKMFTLSMPATEDDDSEAPVVILHENRPVAVQEQLYELFCYCHEESNHGGRDKTCAVIRQHYSWVPKELTAQFVKACPTCTFKRSGN
;
A
#
# COMPACT_ATOMS: atom_id res chain seq x y z
N ASP A 1 16.51 -7.08 -5.85
CA ASP A 1 15.66 -7.25 -7.04
C ASP A 1 15.22 -8.70 -7.18
N LYS A 2 13.97 -8.94 -7.58
CA LYS A 2 13.44 -10.29 -7.81
C LYS A 2 13.52 -10.66 -9.31
N PRO A 3 14.15 -11.79 -9.69
CA PRO A 3 14.19 -12.23 -11.08
C PRO A 3 12.79 -12.40 -11.69
N GLY A 4 12.58 -11.96 -12.93
CA GLY A 4 11.28 -12.03 -13.62
C GLY A 4 10.30 -10.89 -13.26
N PHE A 5 10.72 -9.91 -12.46
CA PHE A 5 9.94 -8.72 -12.09
C PHE A 5 10.68 -7.45 -12.53
N PRO A 6 10.02 -6.28 -12.55
CA PRO A 6 10.73 -5.02 -12.66
C PRO A 6 11.78 -4.91 -11.55
N THR A 7 12.92 -4.29 -11.83
CA THR A 7 13.88 -3.98 -10.76
C THR A 7 13.29 -2.92 -9.83
N TYR A 8 13.79 -2.85 -8.60
CA TYR A 8 13.40 -1.82 -7.65
C TYR A 8 13.60 -0.42 -8.25
N THR A 9 14.71 -0.20 -8.96
CA THR A 9 14.98 1.08 -9.64
C THR A 9 13.93 1.40 -10.72
N GLN A 10 13.52 0.41 -11.53
CA GLN A 10 12.45 0.59 -12.50
C GLN A 10 11.13 0.90 -11.81
N TYR A 11 10.79 0.18 -10.74
CA TYR A 11 9.61 0.45 -9.94
C TYR A 11 9.61 1.86 -9.35
N LYS A 12 10.72 2.35 -8.77
CA LYS A 12 10.79 3.72 -8.24
C LYS A 12 10.55 4.78 -9.31
N ARG A 13 10.99 4.55 -10.56
CA ARG A 13 10.67 5.45 -11.69
C ARG A 13 9.17 5.45 -11.99
N ILE A 14 8.54 4.27 -11.99
CA ILE A 14 7.09 4.11 -12.18
C ILE A 14 6.31 4.82 -11.06
N GLU A 15 6.68 4.58 -9.80
CA GLU A 15 6.07 5.21 -8.62
C GLU A 15 6.20 6.73 -8.67
N THR A 16 7.38 7.24 -9.01
CA THR A 16 7.63 8.68 -9.14
C THR A 16 6.79 9.29 -10.26
N ALA A 17 6.75 8.65 -11.43
CA ALA A 17 5.92 9.10 -12.55
C ALA A 17 4.42 9.09 -12.19
N TYR A 18 3.96 8.05 -11.49
CA TYR A 18 2.60 7.99 -10.95
C TYR A 18 2.30 9.17 -10.03
N LEU A 19 3.13 9.43 -9.02
CA LEU A 19 2.93 10.55 -8.09
C LEU A 19 2.94 11.92 -8.81
N GLN A 20 3.82 12.10 -9.80
CA GLN A 20 3.91 13.32 -10.60
C GLN A 20 2.67 13.54 -11.48
N SER A 21 2.03 12.47 -11.94
CA SER A 21 0.78 12.55 -12.71
C SER A 21 -0.43 13.01 -11.89
N LEU A 22 -0.35 12.94 -10.55
CA LEU A 22 -1.43 13.37 -9.66
C LEU A 22 -1.36 14.87 -9.38
N SER A 23 -2.53 15.48 -9.18
CA SER A 23 -2.62 16.85 -8.67
C SER A 23 -2.01 16.94 -7.27
N PRO A 24 -1.48 18.12 -6.85
CA PRO A 24 -0.86 18.28 -5.52
C PRO A 24 -1.76 17.79 -4.38
N ARG A 25 -3.07 18.13 -4.44
CA ARG A 25 -4.05 17.71 -3.44
C ARG A 25 -4.23 16.18 -3.32
N LYS A 26 -4.03 15.44 -4.42
CA LYS A 26 -4.16 13.97 -4.42
C LYS A 26 -2.84 13.29 -4.01
N ARG A 27 -1.71 13.90 -4.36
CA ARG A 27 -0.36 13.33 -4.17
C ARG A 27 -0.05 13.04 -2.71
N ASP A 28 -0.36 13.97 -1.81
CA ASP A 28 0.03 13.91 -0.39
C ASP A 28 -0.55 12.71 0.38
N LYS A 29 -1.67 12.15 -0.10
CA LYS A 29 -2.39 11.03 0.54
C LYS A 29 -2.52 9.81 -0.37
N ALA A 30 -1.92 9.86 -1.57
CA ALA A 30 -2.03 8.80 -2.56
C ALA A 30 -1.33 7.52 -2.10
N LEU A 31 -0.15 7.68 -1.50
CA LEU A 31 0.64 6.62 -0.88
C LEU A 31 0.91 7.03 0.57
N ILE A 32 0.90 6.07 1.49
CA ILE A 32 1.22 6.32 2.90
C ILE A 32 2.70 6.01 3.10
N SER A 33 3.54 7.04 3.22
CA SER A 33 4.95 6.85 3.60
C SER A 33 5.06 6.40 5.05
N GLN A 34 6.21 5.85 5.45
CA GLN A 34 6.45 5.49 6.84
C GLN A 34 6.21 6.67 7.80
N CYS A 35 6.70 7.86 7.47
CA CYS A 35 6.46 9.06 8.29
C CYS A 35 4.96 9.44 8.38
N MET A 36 4.17 9.20 7.34
CA MET A 36 2.72 9.39 7.39
C MET A 36 2.06 8.32 8.26
N PHE A 37 2.51 7.07 8.13
CA PHE A 37 2.06 5.94 8.93
C PHE A 37 2.27 6.20 10.43
N ASP A 38 3.45 6.67 10.83
CA ASP A 38 3.76 6.99 12.24
C ASP A 38 2.84 8.10 12.79
N LYS A 39 2.54 9.12 11.98
CA LYS A 39 1.58 10.17 12.39
C LYS A 39 0.15 9.65 12.51
N ILE A 40 -0.26 8.75 11.62
CA ILE A 40 -1.56 8.09 11.70
C ILE A 40 -1.62 7.26 13.00
N TRP A 41 -0.55 6.51 13.27
CA TRP A 41 -0.38 5.71 14.49
C TRP A 41 -0.56 6.55 15.76
N ASP A 42 0.17 7.68 15.86
CA ASP A 42 0.11 8.57 17.02
C ASP A 42 -1.29 9.14 17.24
N VAL A 43 -1.97 9.57 16.16
CA VAL A 43 -3.34 10.10 16.25
C VAL A 43 -4.34 9.04 16.72
N LEU A 44 -4.16 7.79 16.30
CA LEU A 44 -5.06 6.71 16.72
C LEU A 44 -4.83 6.28 18.18
N HIS A 45 -3.58 6.33 18.66
CA HIS A 45 -3.26 6.02 20.07
C HIS A 45 -3.58 7.17 21.03
N GLN A 46 -3.56 8.41 20.55
CA GLN A 46 -3.83 9.61 21.35
C GLN A 46 -4.92 10.47 20.69
N PRO A 47 -6.19 10.02 20.67
CA PRO A 47 -7.26 10.67 19.91
C PRO A 47 -7.56 12.10 20.38
N ASP A 48 -7.29 12.43 21.64
CA ASP A 48 -7.51 13.75 22.23
C ASP A 48 -6.30 14.71 22.06
N ALA A 49 -5.15 14.19 21.62
CA ALA A 49 -3.96 15.01 21.43
C ALA A 49 -4.16 16.01 20.28
N CYS A 50 -4.11 17.29 20.61
CA CYS A 50 -4.27 18.38 19.64
C CYS A 50 -2.96 18.81 18.97
N SER A 51 -1.82 18.31 19.45
CA SER A 51 -0.46 18.62 18.97
C SER A 51 -0.08 17.88 17.69
N ILE A 52 -0.75 16.78 17.34
CA ILE A 52 -0.40 15.96 16.18
C ILE A 52 -1.18 16.45 14.94
N GLY A 53 -0.45 17.02 13.99
CA GLY A 53 -0.99 17.51 12.71
C GLY A 53 -2.07 18.58 12.86
N THR A 54 -2.83 18.82 11.79
CA THR A 54 -3.94 19.79 11.78
C THR A 54 -5.26 19.14 12.22
N PRO A 55 -6.27 19.92 12.65
CA PRO A 55 -7.61 19.38 12.93
C PRO A 55 -8.21 18.57 11.76
N GLN A 56 -8.00 19.02 10.52
CA GLN A 56 -8.47 18.32 9.32
C GLN A 56 -7.72 17.00 9.11
N PHE A 57 -6.42 16.95 9.43
CA PHE A 57 -5.64 15.72 9.39
C PHE A 57 -6.18 14.71 10.41
N ARG A 58 -6.35 15.11 11.67
CA ARG A 58 -6.88 14.22 12.72
C ARG A 58 -8.28 13.70 12.43
N PHE A 59 -9.15 14.56 11.88
CA PHE A 59 -10.48 14.13 11.43
C PHE A 59 -10.39 13.10 10.31
N TRP A 60 -9.54 13.34 9.31
CA TRP A 60 -9.32 12.39 8.22
C TRP A 60 -8.76 11.06 8.72
N VAL A 61 -7.80 11.07 9.65
CA VAL A 61 -7.23 9.85 10.22
C VAL A 61 -8.29 8.99 10.89
N ARG A 62 -9.04 9.56 11.85
CA ARG A 62 -10.09 8.85 12.59
C ARG A 62 -11.24 8.37 11.70
N LYS A 63 -11.44 9.02 10.55
CA LYS A 63 -12.46 8.63 9.58
C LYS A 63 -12.02 7.45 8.70
N MET A 64 -10.74 7.39 8.33
CA MET A 64 -10.25 6.43 7.35
C MET A 64 -9.61 5.21 8.00
N PHE A 65 -9.02 5.34 9.19
CA PHE A 65 -8.17 4.30 9.78
C PHE A 65 -8.66 3.87 11.15
N THR A 66 -8.33 2.62 11.50
CA THR A 66 -8.52 2.04 12.84
C THR A 66 -7.28 1.23 13.23
N LEU A 67 -7.09 0.99 14.53
CA LEU A 67 -6.09 0.03 15.01
C LEU A 67 -6.73 -1.37 15.06
N SER A 68 -5.96 -2.40 14.73
CA SER A 68 -6.37 -3.76 15.08
C SER A 68 -6.42 -3.88 16.60
N MET A 69 -7.54 -4.32 17.16
CA MET A 69 -7.55 -4.68 18.58
C MET A 69 -6.62 -5.89 18.76
N PRO A 70 -5.82 -5.94 19.85
CA PRO A 70 -5.21 -7.21 20.24
C PRO A 70 -6.35 -8.22 20.40
N ALA A 71 -6.15 -9.43 19.86
CA ALA A 71 -7.10 -10.52 20.03
C ALA A 71 -7.37 -10.67 21.54
N THR A 72 -8.62 -10.96 21.88
CA THR A 72 -9.13 -11.17 23.24
C THR A 72 -8.20 -12.00 24.10
N GLU A 73 -8.23 -11.76 25.42
CA GLU A 73 -7.38 -12.29 26.51
C GLU A 73 -7.15 -13.83 26.58
N ASP A 74 -7.72 -14.61 25.65
CA ASP A 74 -7.59 -16.07 25.54
C ASP A 74 -6.68 -16.55 24.39
N ASP A 75 -6.16 -15.65 23.53
CA ASP A 75 -5.23 -16.01 22.46
C ASP A 75 -3.84 -15.41 22.76
N ASP A 76 -2.88 -16.25 23.15
CA ASP A 76 -1.47 -15.94 23.42
C ASP A 76 -0.69 -15.55 22.14
N SER A 77 -1.41 -15.03 21.13
CA SER A 77 -0.85 -14.50 19.91
C SER A 77 -0.50 -13.04 20.14
N GLU A 78 0.79 -12.77 20.37
CA GLU A 78 1.43 -11.45 20.25
C GLU A 78 1.38 -10.95 18.79
N ALA A 79 0.18 -10.85 18.23
CA ALA A 79 -0.02 -10.26 16.92
C ALA A 79 0.26 -8.75 17.07
N PRO A 80 1.22 -8.18 16.30
CA PRO A 80 1.52 -6.77 16.40
C PRO A 80 0.29 -5.95 16.02
N VAL A 81 0.02 -4.89 16.78
CA VAL A 81 -1.04 -3.94 16.43
C VAL A 81 -0.71 -3.29 15.09
N VAL A 82 -1.65 -3.35 14.14
CA VAL A 82 -1.51 -2.79 12.79
C VAL A 82 -2.57 -1.73 12.51
N ILE A 83 -2.25 -0.78 11.62
CA ILE A 83 -3.21 0.21 11.12
C ILE A 83 -4.04 -0.42 10.00
N LEU A 84 -5.35 -0.37 10.15
CA LEU A 84 -6.33 -0.93 9.23
C LEU A 84 -7.07 0.18 8.47
N HIS A 85 -7.41 -0.10 7.22
CA HIS A 85 -8.45 0.60 6.45
C HIS A 85 -9.29 -0.47 5.74
N GLU A 86 -10.62 -0.37 5.85
CA GLU A 86 -11.55 -1.40 5.34
C GLU A 86 -11.21 -2.82 5.83
N ASN A 87 -10.84 -2.94 7.12
CA ASN A 87 -10.44 -4.20 7.78
C ASN A 87 -9.19 -4.88 7.17
N ARG A 88 -8.36 -4.14 6.44
CA ARG A 88 -7.10 -4.65 5.87
C ARG A 88 -5.92 -3.76 6.26
N PRO A 89 -4.73 -4.34 6.53
CA PRO A 89 -3.51 -3.58 6.79
C PRO A 89 -3.23 -2.55 5.70
N VAL A 90 -2.92 -1.32 6.11
CA VAL A 90 -2.57 -0.23 5.19
C VAL A 90 -1.18 -0.47 4.60
N ALA A 91 -1.07 -0.50 3.28
CA ALA A 91 0.23 -0.63 2.63
C ALA A 91 1.09 0.63 2.81
N VAL A 92 2.34 0.43 3.23
CA VAL A 92 3.35 1.49 3.36
C VAL A 92 4.11 1.63 2.04
N GLN A 93 4.33 2.87 1.60
CA GLN A 93 4.95 3.22 0.32
C GLN A 93 6.29 2.50 0.09
N GLU A 94 7.14 2.47 1.12
CA GLU A 94 8.47 1.89 1.08
C GLU A 94 8.45 0.37 0.85
N GLN A 95 7.35 -0.30 1.22
CA GLN A 95 7.15 -1.75 1.10
C GLN A 95 6.41 -2.16 -0.18
N LEU A 96 5.90 -1.18 -0.95
CA LEU A 96 5.05 -1.48 -2.11
C LEU A 96 5.74 -2.31 -3.19
N TYR A 97 7.06 -2.18 -3.36
CA TYR A 97 7.79 -3.02 -4.33
C TYR A 97 7.65 -4.51 -4.00
N GLU A 98 7.92 -4.87 -2.75
CA GLU A 98 7.89 -6.26 -2.28
C GLU A 98 6.46 -6.79 -2.32
N LEU A 99 5.49 -5.97 -1.90
CA LEU A 99 4.06 -6.26 -2.00
C LEU A 99 3.66 -6.54 -3.46
N PHE A 100 4.08 -5.70 -4.41
CA PHE A 100 3.77 -5.92 -5.82
C PHE A 100 4.41 -7.20 -6.36
N CYS A 101 5.67 -7.48 -6.03
CA CYS A 101 6.33 -8.72 -6.40
C CYS A 101 5.58 -9.94 -5.85
N TYR A 102 5.21 -9.92 -4.58
CA TYR A 102 4.48 -11.00 -3.91
C TYR A 102 3.09 -11.22 -4.53
N CYS A 103 2.24 -10.19 -4.55
CA CYS A 103 0.86 -10.32 -5.04
C CYS A 103 0.79 -10.61 -6.54
N HIS A 104 1.75 -10.09 -7.33
CA HIS A 104 1.79 -10.38 -8.77
C HIS A 104 2.24 -11.82 -9.05
N GLU A 105 3.19 -12.35 -8.27
CA GLU A 105 3.57 -13.77 -8.32
C GLU A 105 2.40 -14.68 -7.92
N GLU A 106 1.73 -14.39 -6.81
CA GLU A 106 0.56 -15.15 -6.33
C GLU A 106 -0.60 -15.09 -7.34
N SER A 107 -0.73 -14.00 -8.10
CA SER A 107 -1.67 -13.90 -9.22
C SER A 107 -1.27 -14.74 -10.45
N ASN A 108 -0.12 -15.43 -10.41
CA ASN A 108 0.55 -16.13 -11.50
C ASN A 108 0.80 -15.22 -12.72
N HIS A 109 1.44 -14.07 -12.47
CA HIS A 109 1.66 -13.02 -13.47
C HIS A 109 0.37 -12.55 -14.16
N GLY A 110 -0.72 -12.46 -13.39
CA GLY A 110 -2.02 -12.03 -13.86
C GLY A 110 -2.03 -10.56 -14.29
N GLY A 111 -3.01 -10.19 -15.12
CA GLY A 111 -3.24 -8.80 -15.47
C GLY A 111 -3.56 -7.92 -14.26
N ARG A 112 -3.72 -6.61 -14.51
CA ARG A 112 -4.03 -5.59 -13.49
C ARG A 112 -5.12 -6.04 -12.52
N ASP A 113 -6.27 -6.47 -13.05
CA ASP A 113 -7.45 -6.74 -12.22
C ASP A 113 -7.25 -7.97 -11.33
N LYS A 114 -6.59 -9.02 -11.84
CA LYS A 114 -6.24 -10.22 -11.06
C LYS A 114 -5.22 -9.90 -9.96
N THR A 115 -4.18 -9.12 -10.29
CA THR A 115 -3.18 -8.67 -9.29
C THR A 115 -3.85 -7.80 -8.22
N CYS A 116 -4.74 -6.88 -8.61
CA CYS A 116 -5.48 -6.05 -7.64
C CYS A 116 -6.43 -6.87 -6.76
N ALA A 117 -6.99 -7.97 -7.26
CA ALA A 117 -7.82 -8.87 -6.46
C ALA A 117 -6.99 -9.52 -5.34
N VAL A 118 -5.79 -10.01 -5.67
CA VAL A 118 -4.84 -10.56 -4.68
C VAL A 118 -4.42 -9.49 -3.68
N ILE A 119 -4.05 -8.29 -4.13
CA ILE A 119 -3.67 -7.20 -3.22
C ILE A 119 -4.77 -6.92 -2.19
N ARG A 120 -6.04 -6.85 -2.60
CA ARG A 120 -7.17 -6.58 -1.68
C ARG A 120 -7.47 -7.70 -0.69
N GLN A 121 -6.92 -8.90 -0.89
CA GLN A 121 -7.00 -9.98 0.10
C GLN A 121 -6.05 -9.73 1.27
N HIS A 122 -4.95 -9.01 1.03
CA HIS A 122 -3.85 -8.87 1.99
C HIS A 122 -3.70 -7.44 2.54
N TYR A 123 -3.91 -6.42 1.69
CA TYR A 123 -3.61 -5.02 2.00
C TYR A 123 -4.69 -4.06 1.49
N SER A 124 -4.74 -2.87 2.08
CA SER A 124 -5.48 -1.70 1.62
C SER A 124 -4.54 -0.58 1.18
N TRP A 125 -5.12 0.50 0.65
CA TRP A 125 -4.42 1.73 0.27
C TRP A 125 -3.39 1.59 -0.86
N VAL A 126 -3.56 0.60 -1.74
CA VAL A 126 -2.71 0.43 -2.94
C VAL A 126 -3.42 0.97 -4.19
N PRO A 127 -2.87 1.97 -4.90
CA PRO A 127 -3.51 2.52 -6.08
C PRO A 127 -3.54 1.56 -7.26
N LYS A 128 -4.74 1.31 -7.80
CA LYS A 128 -4.96 0.43 -8.97
C LYS A 128 -4.14 0.84 -10.21
N GLU A 129 -3.96 2.13 -10.43
CA GLU A 129 -3.18 2.66 -11.55
C GLU A 129 -1.68 2.35 -11.39
N LEU A 130 -1.15 2.48 -10.17
CA LEU A 130 0.23 2.11 -9.88
C LEU A 130 0.45 0.60 -10.09
N THR A 131 -0.49 -0.25 -9.66
CA THR A 131 -0.49 -1.69 -9.95
C THR A 131 -0.47 -1.96 -11.46
N ALA A 132 -1.28 -1.23 -12.23
CA ALA A 132 -1.34 -1.40 -13.69
C ALA A 132 0.01 -1.11 -14.35
N GLN A 133 0.68 -0.03 -13.93
CA GLN A 133 1.98 0.36 -14.46
C GLN A 133 3.08 -0.63 -14.07
N PHE A 134 3.07 -1.16 -12.84
CA PHE A 134 3.98 -2.22 -12.41
C PHE A 134 3.82 -3.49 -13.28
N VAL A 135 2.59 -3.98 -13.45
CA VAL A 135 2.29 -5.16 -14.27
C VAL A 135 2.65 -4.94 -15.74
N LYS A 136 2.48 -3.71 -16.25
CA LYS A 136 2.90 -3.35 -17.62
C LYS A 136 4.42 -3.41 -17.78
N ALA A 137 5.19 -3.07 -16.74
CA ALA A 137 6.65 -3.10 -16.77
C ALA A 137 7.25 -4.47 -16.47
N CYS A 138 6.46 -5.46 -16.07
CA CYS A 138 6.96 -6.80 -15.73
C CYS A 138 7.62 -7.46 -16.95
N PRO A 139 8.92 -7.85 -16.88
CA PRO A 139 9.61 -8.50 -17.99
C PRO A 139 8.98 -9.82 -18.41
N THR A 140 8.56 -10.66 -17.47
CA THR A 140 7.89 -11.94 -17.73
C THR A 140 6.58 -11.74 -18.50
N CYS A 141 5.78 -10.76 -18.11
CA CYS A 141 4.55 -10.43 -18.81
C CYS A 141 4.81 -9.80 -20.19
N THR A 142 5.81 -8.93 -20.29
CA THR A 142 6.18 -8.28 -21.56
C THR A 142 6.63 -9.32 -22.58
N PHE A 143 7.50 -10.25 -22.20
CA PHE A 143 7.96 -11.33 -23.07
C PHE A 143 6.80 -12.20 -23.57
N LYS A 144 5.88 -12.59 -22.68
CA LYS A 144 4.67 -13.35 -23.04
C LYS A 144 3.75 -12.59 -24.02
N ARG A 145 3.72 -11.26 -23.98
CA ARG A 145 2.91 -10.44 -24.90
C ARG A 145 3.58 -10.22 -26.25
N SER A 146 4.91 -10.12 -26.29
CA SER A 146 5.68 -9.87 -27.52
C SER A 146 5.98 -11.14 -28.33
N GLY A 147 5.89 -12.32 -27.71
CA GLY A 147 6.04 -13.62 -28.38
C GLY A 147 4.75 -14.15 -29.02
N ASN A 148 3.77 -13.28 -29.24
CA ASN A 148 2.45 -13.59 -29.78
C ASN A 148 2.07 -12.57 -30.85
#